data_AF-A0A7S1CP64-F1
#
_entry.id   AF-A0A7S1CP64-F1
#
_cell.length_a   1.000
_cell.length_b   1.000
_cell.length_c   1.000
_cell.angle_alpha   90.00
_cell.angle_beta   90.00
_cell.angle_gamma   90.00
#
_symmetry.space_group_name_H-M   'P 1'
#
loop_
_entity.id
_entity.type
_entity.pdbx_description
1 polymer ?
#
loop_
_entity_poly.entity_id
_entity_poly.type
_entity_poly.pdbx_seq_one_letter_code
_entity_poly.pdbx_strand_id
1 'polypeptide(L)'
;ELIALGMSPDEIAAEKAKQKAGSAAATPKSGGGASMAKVTWAEAAGEIVKKELATLIEDVASARKGAQSLERQARRKAAKLEAKRRELEEKAEELGKEAVALKRKEKRRKQRMLEGKGSGGVQEGPTSKDVAASRKQLLKEAEEAEMEKTKTETEELAHLEERKQVLRGVYKQQLARLLPMSWAVRECNLILRELERPETVTIQLWTGGVEDLPTEVWLLVSTEKNIRPAATWHVDKFSNRLSLLREEFCKFVKAGRDPEVWEVPKGVEQDPMWDPSTHRLIGRCQLFLDSLSYIMEIEESAPIVDFRGKVAGELALRVVPHPKPKPPLPG
;
A
#
# COMPACT_ATOMS: atom_id res chain seq x y z
N GLU A 1 -29.02 -7.18 -18.42
CA GLU A 1 -28.48 -7.65 -19.72
C GLU A 1 -29.36 -7.24 -20.89
N LEU A 2 -30.65 -7.61 -20.98
CA LEU A 2 -31.51 -7.24 -22.12
C LEU A 2 -31.79 -5.73 -22.29
N ILE A 3 -31.88 -4.96 -21.19
CA ILE A 3 -31.98 -3.49 -21.25
C ILE A 3 -30.67 -2.85 -21.72
N ALA A 4 -29.52 -3.48 -21.45
CA ALA A 4 -28.22 -3.01 -21.91
C ALA A 4 -27.98 -3.29 -23.40
N LEU A 5 -28.84 -4.11 -24.02
CA LEU A 5 -28.87 -4.41 -25.47
C LEU A 5 -29.89 -3.54 -26.23
N GLY A 6 -30.50 -2.54 -25.58
CA GLY A 6 -31.37 -1.56 -26.25
C GLY A 6 -32.77 -2.07 -26.61
N MET A 7 -33.20 -3.21 -26.07
CA MET A 7 -34.52 -3.78 -26.36
C MET A 7 -35.64 -3.00 -25.68
N SER A 8 -36.75 -2.81 -26.41
CA SER A 8 -37.95 -2.13 -25.95
C SER A 8 -38.63 -2.92 -24.80
N PRO A 9 -39.31 -2.24 -23.84
CA PRO A 9 -40.06 -2.92 -22.77
C PRO A 9 -41.05 -3.98 -23.26
N ASP A 10 -41.66 -3.76 -24.44
CA ASP A 10 -42.61 -4.69 -25.05
C ASP A 10 -41.94 -5.95 -25.61
N GLU A 11 -40.71 -5.82 -26.12
CA GLU A 11 -39.90 -6.94 -26.61
C GLU A 11 -39.41 -7.81 -25.45
N ILE A 12 -39.08 -7.19 -24.31
CA ILE A 12 -38.71 -7.89 -23.08
C ILE A 12 -39.91 -8.66 -22.51
N ALA A 13 -41.12 -8.12 -22.63
CA ALA A 13 -42.35 -8.81 -22.23
C ALA A 13 -42.65 -10.01 -23.15
N ALA A 14 -42.46 -9.87 -24.46
CA ALA A 14 -42.63 -10.94 -25.43
C ALA A 14 -41.63 -12.09 -25.24
N GLU A 15 -40.37 -11.77 -24.94
CA GLU A 15 -39.32 -12.78 -24.70
C GLU A 15 -39.56 -13.54 -23.40
N LYS A 16 -40.02 -12.85 -22.35
CA LYS A 16 -40.46 -13.48 -21.10
C LYS A 16 -41.71 -14.35 -21.29
N ALA A 17 -42.63 -13.96 -22.16
CA ALA A 17 -43.81 -14.76 -22.48
C ALA A 17 -43.44 -16.05 -23.24
N LYS A 18 -42.47 -15.99 -24.18
CA LYS A 18 -41.93 -17.18 -24.86
C LYS A 18 -41.23 -18.13 -23.91
N GLN A 19 -40.40 -17.62 -22.99
CA GLN A 19 -39.75 -18.46 -21.97
C GLN A 19 -40.76 -19.10 -21.02
N LYS A 20 -41.86 -18.41 -20.70
CA LYS A 20 -42.93 -18.95 -19.84
C LYS A 20 -43.82 -19.96 -20.56
N ALA A 21 -44.01 -19.83 -21.88
CA ALA A 21 -44.76 -20.78 -22.70
C ALA A 21 -43.99 -22.08 -23.01
N GLY A 22 -42.65 -22.01 -23.12
CA GLY A 22 -41.80 -23.19 -23.33
C GLY A 22 -41.72 -24.15 -22.14
N SER A 23 -42.17 -23.72 -20.95
CA SER A 23 -42.10 -24.50 -19.70
C SER A 23 -43.37 -25.32 -19.39
N ALA A 24 -44.44 -25.22 -20.19
CA ALA A 24 -45.77 -25.74 -19.81
C ALA A 24 -46.27 -26.95 -20.63
N ALA A 25 -45.44 -27.58 -21.46
CA ALA A 25 -45.84 -28.74 -22.27
C ALA A 25 -45.09 -30.02 -21.86
N ALA A 26 -45.47 -30.61 -20.72
CA ALA A 26 -45.14 -32.01 -20.40
C ALA A 26 -46.23 -32.60 -19.48
N THR A 27 -47.16 -33.34 -20.06
CA THR A 27 -48.15 -34.18 -19.34
C THR A 27 -47.49 -35.48 -18.85
N PRO A 28 -47.85 -36.02 -17.66
CA PRO A 28 -47.24 -37.23 -17.14
C PRO A 28 -48.00 -38.48 -17.59
N LYS A 29 -47.29 -39.46 -18.14
CA LYS A 29 -47.71 -40.88 -18.12
C LYS A 29 -46.94 -41.61 -17.03
N SER A 30 -47.71 -42.34 -16.24
CA SER A 30 -47.34 -43.24 -15.14
C SER A 30 -46.16 -44.16 -15.43
N GLY A 31 -45.25 -44.28 -14.45
CA GLY A 31 -44.26 -45.35 -14.37
C GLY A 31 -43.32 -45.10 -13.20
N GLY A 32 -43.45 -45.90 -12.14
CA GLY A 32 -42.63 -45.79 -10.93
C GLY A 32 -41.14 -45.96 -11.21
N GLY A 33 -40.35 -45.11 -10.57
CA GLY A 33 -38.88 -45.16 -10.59
C GLY A 33 -38.32 -43.91 -9.97
N ALA A 34 -37.78 -44.03 -8.75
CA ALA A 34 -37.06 -42.95 -8.08
C ALA A 34 -35.90 -42.48 -8.97
N SER A 35 -35.98 -41.26 -9.49
CA SER A 35 -34.86 -40.60 -10.17
C SER A 35 -34.44 -39.38 -9.37
N MET A 36 -33.21 -39.43 -8.85
CA MET A 36 -32.54 -38.25 -8.30
C MET A 36 -32.49 -37.17 -9.39
N ALA A 37 -32.96 -35.97 -9.06
CA ALA A 37 -32.77 -34.78 -9.88
C ALA A 37 -31.27 -34.60 -10.13
N LYS A 38 -30.83 -34.84 -11.37
CA LYS A 38 -29.50 -34.48 -11.84
C LYS A 38 -29.43 -32.95 -11.91
N VAL A 39 -29.11 -32.31 -10.79
CA VAL A 39 -28.64 -30.92 -10.78
C VAL A 39 -27.39 -30.91 -11.66
N THR A 40 -27.46 -30.19 -12.77
CA THR A 40 -26.29 -30.07 -13.65
C THR A 40 -25.22 -29.29 -12.90
N TRP A 41 -23.98 -29.78 -12.91
CA TRP A 41 -22.85 -29.14 -12.22
C TRP A 41 -22.66 -27.67 -12.65
N ALA A 42 -23.11 -27.30 -13.86
CA ALA A 42 -23.11 -25.93 -14.36
C ALA A 42 -24.07 -24.99 -13.60
N GLU A 43 -25.27 -25.45 -13.24
CA GLU A 43 -26.22 -24.67 -12.44
C GLU A 43 -25.76 -24.52 -10.98
N ALA A 44 -25.21 -25.59 -10.41
CA ALA A 44 -24.63 -25.55 -9.07
C ALA A 44 -23.40 -24.63 -9.00
N ALA A 45 -22.51 -24.68 -10.00
CA ALA A 45 -21.36 -23.79 -10.10
C ALA A 45 -21.77 -22.32 -10.32
N GLY A 46 -22.80 -22.08 -11.15
CA GLY A 46 -23.35 -20.73 -11.36
C GLY A 46 -23.99 -20.12 -10.11
N GLU A 47 -24.66 -20.93 -9.29
CA GLU A 47 -25.19 -20.52 -7.97
C GLU A 47 -24.07 -20.18 -6.98
N ILE A 48 -22.97 -20.95 -6.97
CA ILE A 48 -21.83 -20.73 -6.08
C ILE A 48 -21.12 -19.42 -6.46
N VAL A 49 -20.83 -19.21 -7.74
CA VAL A 49 -20.18 -17.98 -8.23
C VAL A 49 -21.04 -16.75 -7.96
N LYS A 50 -22.38 -16.85 -8.10
CA LYS A 50 -23.28 -15.74 -7.77
C LYS A 50 -23.27 -15.41 -6.27
N LYS A 51 -23.20 -16.42 -5.40
CA LYS A 51 -23.09 -16.23 -3.94
C LYS A 51 -21.75 -15.59 -3.56
N GLU A 52 -20.65 -16.06 -4.13
CA GLU A 52 -19.32 -15.47 -3.88
C GLU A 52 -19.19 -14.03 -4.41
N LEU A 53 -19.78 -13.74 -5.57
CA LEU A 53 -19.81 -12.39 -6.12
C LEU A 53 -20.65 -11.44 -5.24
N ALA A 54 -21.78 -11.93 -4.71
CA ALA A 54 -22.62 -11.15 -3.80
C ALA A 54 -21.88 -10.83 -2.49
N THR A 55 -21.15 -11.80 -1.91
CA THR A 55 -20.35 -11.56 -0.71
C THR A 55 -19.20 -10.57 -0.96
N LEU A 56 -18.52 -10.66 -2.11
CA LEU A 56 -17.47 -9.71 -2.50
C LEU A 56 -18.00 -8.29 -2.68
N ILE A 57 -19.20 -8.12 -3.24
CA ILE A 57 -19.83 -6.80 -3.39
C ILE A 57 -20.17 -6.21 -2.01
N GLU A 58 -20.64 -7.03 -1.07
CA GLU A 58 -20.97 -6.61 0.29
C GLU A 58 -19.72 -6.23 1.08
N ASP A 59 -18.62 -6.97 0.91
CA ASP A 59 -17.30 -6.67 1.50
C ASP A 59 -16.69 -5.38 0.92
N VAL A 60 -16.79 -5.15 -0.39
CA VAL A 60 -16.34 -3.89 -1.00
C VAL A 60 -17.19 -2.71 -0.53
N ALA A 61 -18.50 -2.91 -0.36
CA ALA A 61 -19.39 -1.88 0.16
C ALA A 61 -19.12 -1.56 1.65
N SER A 62 -18.83 -2.58 2.47
CA SER A 62 -18.48 -2.42 3.88
C SER A 62 -17.12 -1.73 4.03
N ALA A 63 -16.12 -2.10 3.23
CA ALA A 63 -14.82 -1.45 3.16
C ALA A 63 -14.93 0.03 2.74
N ARG A 64 -15.78 0.33 1.75
CA ARG A 64 -16.04 1.72 1.31
C ARG A 64 -16.71 2.56 2.40
N LYS A 65 -17.67 1.99 3.14
CA LYS A 65 -18.29 2.65 4.30
C LYS A 65 -17.29 2.87 5.43
N GLY A 66 -16.40 1.90 5.68
CA GLY A 66 -15.29 2.02 6.63
C GLY A 66 -14.32 3.15 6.26
N ALA A 67 -13.91 3.23 5.00
CA ALA A 67 -13.04 4.29 4.50
C ALA A 67 -13.69 5.69 4.62
N GLN A 68 -14.97 5.83 4.26
CA GLN A 68 -15.70 7.10 4.43
C GLN A 68 -15.88 7.50 5.90
N SER A 69 -16.03 6.53 6.80
CA SER A 69 -16.11 6.77 8.24
C SER A 69 -14.77 7.29 8.79
N LEU A 70 -13.65 6.66 8.38
CA LEU A 70 -12.30 7.09 8.74
C LEU A 70 -11.97 8.48 8.20
N GLU A 71 -12.36 8.78 6.95
CA GLU A 71 -12.16 10.10 6.34
C GLU A 71 -12.97 11.19 7.08
N ARG A 72 -14.20 10.88 7.50
CA ARG A 72 -15.02 11.78 8.34
C ARG A 72 -14.40 11.98 9.72
N GLN A 73 -13.84 10.94 10.33
CA GLN A 73 -13.14 11.05 11.61
C GLN A 73 -11.86 11.90 11.47
N ALA A 74 -11.10 11.71 10.40
CA ALA A 74 -9.91 12.51 10.09
C ALA A 74 -10.25 13.99 9.89
N ARG A 75 -11.28 14.30 9.09
CA ARG A 75 -11.77 15.69 8.92
C ARG A 75 -12.24 16.32 10.23
N ARG A 76 -12.95 15.56 11.08
CA ARG A 76 -13.37 16.04 12.41
C ARG A 76 -12.17 16.30 13.33
N LYS A 77 -11.14 15.46 13.28
CA LYS A 77 -9.90 15.67 14.05
C LYS A 77 -9.12 16.89 13.53
N ALA A 78 -9.01 17.06 12.22
CA ALA A 78 -8.36 18.20 11.59
C ALA A 78 -9.07 19.52 11.95
N ALA A 79 -10.41 19.58 11.82
CA ALA A 79 -11.19 20.77 12.18
C ALA A 79 -11.10 21.10 13.68
N LYS A 80 -11.02 20.09 14.56
CA LYS A 80 -10.79 20.31 16.01
C LYS A 80 -9.39 20.87 16.29
N LEU A 81 -8.38 20.42 15.56
CA LEU A 81 -7.01 20.92 15.67
C LEU A 81 -6.91 22.36 15.19
N GLU A 82 -7.55 22.68 14.07
CA GLU A 82 -7.60 24.04 13.51
C GLU A 82 -8.35 25.01 14.42
N ALA A 83 -9.49 24.58 15.01
CA ALA A 83 -10.22 25.37 16.00
C ALA A 83 -9.38 25.64 17.25
N LYS A 84 -8.65 24.64 17.77
CA LYS A 84 -7.73 24.82 18.90
C LYS A 84 -6.59 25.78 18.55
N ARG A 85 -6.04 25.71 17.33
CA ARG A 85 -4.98 26.61 16.88
C ARG A 85 -5.46 28.05 16.85
N ARG A 86 -6.67 28.30 16.34
CA ARG A 86 -7.29 29.63 16.32
C ARG A 86 -7.56 30.17 17.72
N GLU A 87 -8.00 29.32 18.65
CA GLU A 87 -8.23 29.71 20.04
C GLU A 87 -6.92 30.07 20.77
N LEU A 88 -5.83 29.37 20.48
CA LEU A 88 -4.50 29.71 21.01
C LEU A 88 -3.96 31.01 20.42
N GLU A 89 -4.19 31.26 19.13
CA GLU A 89 -3.80 32.49 18.44
C GLU A 89 -4.56 33.71 19.00
N GLU A 90 -5.87 33.58 19.25
CA GLU A 90 -6.67 34.62 19.87
C GLU A 90 -6.20 34.93 21.32
N LYS A 91 -5.90 33.90 22.12
CA LYS A 91 -5.33 34.07 23.46
C LYS A 91 -3.95 34.73 23.41
N ALA A 92 -3.12 34.41 22.42
CA ALA A 92 -1.82 35.05 22.24
C ALA A 92 -1.96 36.54 21.88
N GLU A 93 -2.93 36.90 21.04
CA GLU A 93 -3.22 38.31 20.73
C GLU A 93 -3.74 39.09 21.93
N GLU A 94 -4.61 38.49 22.76
CA GLU A 94 -5.12 39.12 23.98
C GLU A 94 -3.99 39.39 24.97
N LEU A 95 -3.13 38.40 25.23
CA LEU A 95 -1.94 38.56 26.07
C LEU A 95 -0.97 39.62 25.50
N GLY A 96 -0.81 39.69 24.18
CA GLY A 96 -0.04 40.73 23.51
C GLY A 96 -0.61 42.13 23.74
N LYS A 97 -1.94 42.30 23.62
CA LYS A 97 -2.64 43.57 23.87
C LYS A 97 -2.52 43.99 25.34
N GLU A 98 -2.66 43.05 26.28
CA GLU A 98 -2.47 43.30 27.72
C GLU A 98 -1.04 43.71 28.05
N ALA A 99 -0.04 43.04 27.48
CA ALA A 99 1.37 43.38 27.67
C ALA A 99 1.70 44.80 27.14
N VAL A 100 1.15 45.18 25.98
CA VAL A 100 1.28 46.53 25.42
C VAL A 100 0.57 47.57 26.30
N ALA A 101 -0.62 47.26 26.81
CA ALA A 101 -1.36 48.15 27.72
C ALA A 101 -0.62 48.36 29.04
N LEU A 102 -0.02 47.31 29.60
CA LEU A 102 0.83 47.38 30.79
C LEU A 102 2.09 48.22 30.53
N LYS A 103 2.80 48.00 29.41
CA LYS A 103 3.95 48.83 29.01
C LYS A 103 3.56 50.31 28.86
N ARG A 104 2.37 50.61 28.33
CA ARG A 104 1.87 51.98 28.17
C ARG A 104 1.48 52.64 29.51
N LYS A 105 0.85 51.89 30.42
CA LYS A 105 0.55 52.34 31.79
C LYS A 105 1.83 52.60 32.58
N GLU A 106 2.81 51.72 32.47
CA GLU A 106 4.11 51.87 33.13
C GLU A 106 4.89 53.07 32.59
N LYS A 107 4.88 53.30 31.27
CA LYS A 107 5.47 54.50 30.65
C LYS A 107 4.81 55.78 31.14
N ARG A 108 3.47 55.82 31.24
CA ARG A 108 2.72 56.95 31.82
C ARG A 108 3.04 57.18 33.29
N ARG A 109 3.18 56.10 34.07
CA ARG A 109 3.55 56.19 35.50
C ARG A 109 4.98 56.71 35.67
N LYS A 110 5.92 56.30 34.82
CA LYS A 110 7.29 56.84 34.78
C LYS A 110 7.33 58.31 34.37
N GLN A 111 6.53 58.72 33.39
CA GLN A 111 6.43 60.12 32.95
C GLN A 111 5.85 61.01 34.06
N ARG A 112 4.80 60.57 34.76
CA ARG A 112 4.26 61.27 35.95
C ARG A 112 5.24 61.35 37.12
N MET A 113 6.07 60.32 37.32
CA MET A 113 7.12 60.33 38.35
C MET A 113 8.30 61.23 37.99
N LEU A 114 8.56 61.46 36.70
CA LEU A 114 9.55 62.40 36.18
C LEU A 114 9.04 63.85 36.27
N GLU A 115 7.75 64.08 36.02
CA GLU A 115 7.11 65.39 36.18
C GLU A 115 6.87 65.76 37.65
N GLY A 116 6.80 64.78 38.56
CA GLY A 116 6.58 64.97 39.99
C GLY A 116 7.82 65.01 40.89
N LYS A 117 9.04 64.93 40.35
CA LYS A 117 10.29 64.99 41.15
C LYS A 117 11.07 66.28 40.88
N GLY A 118 10.60 67.36 41.52
CA GLY A 118 11.47 68.38 42.06
C GLY A 118 11.86 68.00 43.50
N SER A 119 13.17 67.85 43.73
CA SER A 119 13.87 67.70 45.02
C SER A 119 13.66 66.43 45.86
N GLY A 120 14.78 65.85 46.31
CA GLY A 120 14.85 65.00 47.50
C GLY A 120 15.47 63.61 47.34
N GLY A 121 16.76 63.50 47.70
CA GLY A 121 17.31 62.46 48.58
C GLY A 121 17.42 61.01 48.09
N VAL A 122 18.66 60.53 48.01
CA VAL A 122 19.07 59.13 47.76
C VAL A 122 18.85 58.26 49.00
N GLN A 123 18.32 57.04 48.80
CA GLN A 123 18.62 55.86 49.61
C GLN A 123 18.73 54.65 48.67
N GLU A 124 19.88 54.00 48.69
CA GLU A 124 20.25 52.86 47.84
C GLU A 124 19.64 51.57 48.39
N GLY A 125 18.53 51.15 47.79
CA GLY A 125 18.20 49.73 47.61
C GLY A 125 18.37 49.39 46.12
N PRO A 126 18.49 48.10 45.75
CA PRO A 126 18.68 47.69 44.35
C PRO A 126 17.60 48.36 43.50
N THR A 127 18.02 49.17 42.54
CA THR A 127 17.12 50.17 41.98
C THR A 127 16.00 49.47 41.22
N SER A 128 14.78 50.04 41.26
CA SER A 128 13.65 49.56 40.45
C SER A 128 13.97 49.43 38.95
N LYS A 129 15.07 50.01 38.47
CA LYS A 129 15.59 49.87 37.11
C LYS A 129 16.30 48.53 36.89
N ASP A 130 17.00 47.99 37.88
CA ASP A 130 17.74 46.72 37.79
C ASP A 130 16.81 45.51 37.83
N VAL A 131 15.77 45.58 38.67
CA VAL A 131 14.68 44.57 38.70
C VAL A 131 13.84 44.61 37.41
N ALA A 132 13.62 45.80 36.85
CA ALA A 132 12.92 45.95 35.57
C ALA A 132 13.79 45.52 34.36
N ALA A 133 15.11 45.69 34.44
CA ALA A 133 16.05 45.20 33.44
C ALA A 133 16.14 43.66 33.49
N SER A 134 16.27 43.08 34.68
CA SER A 134 16.29 41.61 34.87
C SER A 134 14.98 40.96 34.42
N ARG A 135 13.82 41.55 34.74
CA ARG A 135 12.53 41.05 34.26
C ARG A 135 12.35 41.18 32.74
N LYS A 136 12.95 42.20 32.11
CA LYS A 136 12.98 42.34 30.65
C LYS A 136 13.93 41.35 29.99
N GLN A 137 15.05 41.00 30.62
CA GLN A 137 15.94 39.94 30.16
C GLN A 137 15.25 38.58 30.22
N LEU A 138 14.63 38.23 31.35
CA LEU A 138 13.88 36.99 31.48
C LEU A 138 12.71 36.87 30.50
N LEU A 139 12.02 37.97 30.18
CA LEU A 139 10.97 37.98 29.17
C LEU A 139 11.52 37.80 27.75
N LYS A 140 12.68 38.39 27.44
CA LYS A 140 13.34 38.20 26.15
C LYS A 140 13.88 36.77 26.00
N GLU A 141 14.49 36.22 27.04
CA GLU A 141 14.95 34.83 27.04
C GLU A 141 13.78 33.85 26.93
N ALA A 142 12.63 34.15 27.55
CA ALA A 142 11.41 33.34 27.37
C ALA A 142 10.84 33.44 25.94
N GLU A 143 10.82 34.64 25.34
CA GLU A 143 10.41 34.85 23.94
C GLU A 143 11.38 34.15 22.96
N GLU A 144 12.70 34.22 23.22
CA GLU A 144 13.73 33.53 22.44
C GLU A 144 13.61 32.01 22.57
N ALA A 145 13.35 31.49 23.76
CA ALA A 145 13.12 30.06 23.98
C ALA A 145 11.83 29.54 23.32
N GLU A 146 10.75 30.34 23.25
CA GLU A 146 9.56 29.96 22.48
C GLU A 146 9.78 30.02 20.97
N MET A 147 10.55 31.01 20.50
CA MET A 147 10.96 31.10 19.10
C MET A 147 11.89 29.96 18.69
N GLU A 148 12.72 29.45 19.60
CA GLU A 148 13.59 28.30 19.34
C GLU A 148 12.79 27.00 19.30
N LYS A 149 11.84 26.80 20.22
CA LYS A 149 10.93 25.65 20.19
C LYS A 149 10.10 25.60 18.90
N THR A 150 9.54 26.72 18.49
CA THR A 150 8.76 26.79 17.24
C THR A 150 9.63 26.54 16.01
N LYS A 151 10.88 27.00 15.99
CA LYS A 151 11.84 26.66 14.92
C LYS A 151 12.14 25.17 14.88
N THR A 152 12.45 24.55 16.02
CA THR A 152 12.71 23.11 16.08
C THR A 152 11.49 22.29 15.62
N GLU A 153 10.27 22.69 16.01
CA GLU A 153 9.04 22.05 15.54
C GLU A 153 8.85 22.20 14.02
N THR A 154 9.18 23.37 13.46
CA THR A 154 9.10 23.57 12.00
C THR A 154 10.16 22.78 11.23
N GLU A 155 11.35 22.61 11.78
CA GLU A 155 12.43 21.82 11.19
C GLU A 155 12.08 20.32 11.20
N GLU A 156 11.51 19.82 12.30
CA GLU A 156 11.01 18.44 12.39
C GLU A 156 9.89 18.19 11.38
N LEU A 157 8.94 19.13 11.24
CA LEU A 157 7.87 19.04 10.25
C LEU A 157 8.42 19.06 8.82
N ALA A 158 9.41 19.91 8.52
CA ALA A 158 10.06 19.95 7.23
C ALA A 158 10.77 18.62 6.91
N HIS A 159 11.52 18.06 7.85
CA HIS A 159 12.18 16.77 7.69
C HIS A 159 11.18 15.62 7.48
N LEU A 160 10.05 15.63 8.20
CA LEU A 160 8.96 14.67 8.00
C LEU A 160 8.31 14.82 6.61
N GLU A 161 8.16 16.04 6.11
CA GLU A 161 7.62 16.30 4.77
C GLU A 161 8.57 15.85 3.67
N GLU A 162 9.87 16.12 3.81
CA GLU A 162 10.90 15.64 2.90
C GLU A 162 10.90 14.11 2.83
N ARG A 163 10.89 13.44 3.98
CA ARG A 163 10.79 11.97 4.05
C ARG A 163 9.53 11.46 3.34
N LYS A 164 8.37 12.11 3.55
CA LYS A 164 7.13 11.78 2.83
C LYS A 164 7.22 12.04 1.33
N GLN A 165 7.94 13.05 0.89
CA GLN A 165 8.15 13.32 -0.54
C GLN A 165 9.03 12.24 -1.17
N VAL A 166 10.12 11.85 -0.51
CA VAL A 166 11.01 10.75 -0.95
C VAL A 166 10.23 9.45 -1.07
N LEU A 167 9.50 9.06 -0.02
CA LEU A 167 8.66 7.85 -0.05
C LEU A 167 7.62 7.90 -1.17
N ARG A 168 6.94 9.04 -1.36
CA ARG A 168 6.02 9.22 -2.50
C ARG A 168 6.71 9.06 -3.85
N GLY A 169 7.96 9.52 -3.98
CA GLY A 169 8.78 9.30 -5.18
C GLY A 169 9.02 7.82 -5.45
N VAL A 170 9.42 7.06 -4.41
CA VAL A 170 9.65 5.62 -4.50
C VAL A 170 8.36 4.88 -4.88
N TYR A 171 7.23 5.19 -4.23
CA TYR A 171 5.93 4.60 -4.57
C TYR A 171 5.51 4.88 -6.02
N LYS A 172 5.74 6.11 -6.52
CA LYS A 172 5.44 6.45 -7.91
C LYS A 172 6.28 5.63 -8.89
N GLN A 173 7.57 5.45 -8.62
CA GLN A 173 8.45 4.62 -9.43
C GLN A 173 8.01 3.15 -9.42
N GLN A 174 7.59 2.65 -8.26
CA GLN A 174 7.04 1.29 -8.14
C GLN A 174 5.74 1.13 -8.94
N LEU A 175 4.82 2.08 -8.83
CA LEU A 175 3.57 2.07 -9.60
C LEU A 175 3.84 2.10 -11.11
N ALA A 176 4.80 2.92 -11.54
CA ALA A 176 5.20 2.99 -12.95
C ALA A 176 5.77 1.66 -13.47
N ARG A 177 6.40 0.84 -12.62
CA ARG A 177 6.82 -0.53 -12.96
C ARG A 177 5.66 -1.53 -12.93
N LEU A 178 4.73 -1.39 -11.99
CA LEU A 178 3.62 -2.32 -11.81
C LEU A 178 2.52 -2.18 -12.87
N LEU A 179 2.23 -0.98 -13.34
CA LEU A 179 1.15 -0.74 -14.31
C LEU A 179 1.36 -1.50 -15.64
N PRO A 180 2.53 -1.40 -16.31
CA PRO A 180 2.80 -2.20 -17.50
C PRO A 180 2.77 -3.71 -17.21
N MET A 181 3.28 -4.12 -16.05
CA MET A 181 3.29 -5.54 -15.66
C MET A 181 1.91 -6.10 -15.44
N SER A 182 1.02 -5.35 -14.79
CA SER A 182 -0.38 -5.75 -14.61
C SER A 182 -1.10 -5.92 -15.94
N TRP A 183 -0.82 -5.04 -16.91
CA TRP A 183 -1.36 -5.18 -18.25
C TRP A 183 -0.84 -6.45 -18.93
N ALA A 184 0.48 -6.66 -18.91
CA ALA A 184 1.13 -7.82 -19.51
C ALA A 184 0.68 -9.16 -18.91
N VAL A 185 0.47 -9.22 -17.58
CA VAL A 185 -0.07 -10.41 -16.90
C VAL A 185 -1.51 -10.67 -17.31
N ARG A 186 -2.32 -9.61 -17.45
CA ARG A 186 -3.71 -9.75 -17.93
C ARG A 186 -3.75 -10.26 -19.37
N GLU A 187 -2.91 -9.72 -20.24
CA GLU A 187 -2.75 -10.18 -21.62
C GLU A 187 -2.32 -11.65 -21.66
N CYS A 188 -1.31 -12.04 -20.88
CA CYS A 188 -0.85 -13.42 -20.77
C CYS A 188 -2.01 -14.36 -20.37
N ASN A 189 -2.74 -14.02 -19.31
CA ASN A 189 -3.87 -14.83 -18.84
C ASN A 189 -5.02 -14.90 -19.87
N LEU A 190 -5.23 -13.87 -20.69
CA LEU A 190 -6.20 -13.92 -21.78
C LEU A 190 -5.76 -14.88 -22.88
N ILE A 191 -4.49 -14.82 -23.29
CA ILE A 191 -3.93 -15.73 -24.30
C ILE A 191 -3.99 -17.18 -23.80
N LEU A 192 -3.60 -17.43 -22.54
CA LEU A 192 -3.65 -18.78 -21.96
C LEU A 192 -5.06 -19.36 -21.93
N ARG A 193 -6.07 -18.53 -21.62
CA ARG A 193 -7.48 -18.95 -21.67
C ARG A 193 -7.94 -19.30 -23.08
N GLU A 194 -7.54 -18.50 -24.07
CA GLU A 194 -7.90 -18.75 -25.47
C GLU A 194 -7.20 -20.00 -26.04
N LEU A 195 -5.99 -20.30 -25.55
CA LEU A 195 -5.25 -21.53 -25.88
C LEU A 195 -5.68 -22.75 -25.03
N GLU A 196 -6.73 -22.62 -24.22
CA GLU A 196 -7.24 -23.66 -23.31
C GLU A 196 -6.18 -24.27 -22.37
N ARG A 197 -5.22 -23.44 -21.95
CA ARG A 197 -4.12 -23.83 -21.07
C ARG A 197 -4.49 -23.65 -19.59
N PRO A 198 -4.19 -24.62 -18.71
CA PRO A 198 -4.56 -24.58 -17.29
C PRO A 198 -3.66 -23.67 -16.44
N GLU A 199 -2.62 -23.04 -17.00
CA GLU A 199 -1.74 -22.14 -16.27
C GLU A 199 -2.36 -20.77 -16.02
N THR A 200 -2.05 -20.21 -14.84
CA THR A 200 -2.47 -18.88 -14.41
C THR A 200 -1.26 -18.11 -13.88
N VAL A 201 -1.12 -16.86 -14.32
CA VAL A 201 -0.03 -15.98 -13.89
C VAL A 201 -0.57 -14.91 -12.95
N THR A 202 0.07 -14.77 -11.80
CA THR A 202 -0.28 -13.77 -10.78
C THR A 202 0.94 -12.96 -10.37
N ILE A 203 0.72 -11.74 -9.88
CA ILE A 203 1.79 -10.84 -9.46
C ILE A 203 2.07 -11.06 -7.96
N GLN A 204 3.34 -11.24 -7.63
CA GLN A 204 3.85 -11.27 -6.26
C GLN A 204 4.79 -10.09 -6.03
N LEU A 205 4.48 -9.29 -5.01
CA LEU A 205 5.31 -8.16 -4.59
C LEU A 205 6.20 -8.64 -3.45
N TRP A 206 7.51 -8.52 -3.63
CA TRP A 206 8.48 -8.76 -2.57
C TRP A 206 8.89 -7.41 -2.00
N THR A 207 8.28 -7.02 -0.89
CA THR A 207 8.73 -5.85 -0.13
C THR A 207 9.95 -6.24 0.68
N GLY A 208 11.05 -5.49 0.58
CA GLY A 208 12.09 -5.58 1.58
C GLY A 208 11.51 -5.16 2.93
N GLY A 209 11.79 -5.90 4.01
CA GLY A 209 11.20 -5.65 5.33
C GLY A 209 11.62 -4.33 5.99
N VAL A 210 12.51 -3.56 5.36
CA VAL A 210 13.03 -2.27 5.82
C VAL A 210 12.55 -1.17 4.88
N GLU A 211 12.22 -0.01 5.46
CA GLU A 211 11.55 1.14 4.82
C GLU A 211 12.28 1.68 3.56
N ASP A 212 13.53 1.26 3.31
CA ASP A 212 14.39 1.76 2.24
C ASP A 212 14.69 0.74 1.13
N LEU A 213 14.27 -0.53 1.25
CA LEU A 213 14.50 -1.49 0.17
C LEU A 213 13.41 -1.35 -0.91
N PRO A 214 13.78 -1.24 -2.20
CA PRO A 214 12.81 -1.15 -3.27
C PRO A 214 12.00 -2.45 -3.34
N THR A 215 10.68 -2.33 -3.43
CA THR A 215 9.79 -3.46 -3.69
C THR A 215 10.16 -4.08 -5.04
N GLU A 216 10.51 -5.35 -5.03
CA GLU A 216 10.76 -6.11 -6.25
C GLU A 216 9.49 -6.81 -6.72
N VAL A 217 9.31 -6.84 -8.03
CA VAL A 217 8.14 -7.45 -8.66
C VAL A 217 8.53 -8.83 -9.16
N TRP A 218 7.81 -9.84 -8.69
CA TRP A 218 7.95 -11.21 -9.13
C TRP A 218 6.60 -11.71 -9.63
N LEU A 219 6.62 -12.79 -10.40
CA LEU A 219 5.43 -13.40 -10.95
C LEU A 219 5.34 -14.85 -10.49
N LEU A 220 4.17 -15.27 -10.06
CA LEU A 220 3.86 -16.64 -9.72
C LEU A 220 3.04 -17.27 -10.83
N VAL A 221 3.55 -18.34 -11.39
CA VAL A 221 2.86 -19.17 -12.37
C VAL A 221 2.37 -20.41 -11.65
N SER A 222 1.06 -20.58 -11.60
CA SER A 222 0.39 -21.72 -10.98
C SER A 222 -0.48 -22.45 -11.99
N THR A 223 -0.43 -23.77 -11.98
CA THR A 223 -1.31 -24.61 -12.80
C THR A 223 -2.58 -24.95 -12.03
N GLU A 224 -3.72 -24.92 -12.70
CA GLU A 224 -4.97 -25.44 -12.17
C GLU A 224 -4.77 -26.90 -11.71
N LYS A 225 -5.15 -27.21 -10.47
CA LYS A 225 -4.95 -28.50 -9.79
C LYS A 225 -3.53 -28.83 -9.29
N ASN A 226 -2.59 -27.86 -9.26
CA ASN A 226 -1.23 -28.08 -8.73
C ASN A 226 -0.50 -29.28 -9.36
N ILE A 227 -0.80 -29.62 -10.62
CA ILE A 227 -0.16 -30.72 -11.36
C ILE A 227 1.35 -30.49 -11.46
N ARG A 228 1.76 -29.22 -11.50
CA ARG A 228 3.15 -28.77 -11.52
C ARG A 228 3.42 -27.86 -10.31
N PRO A 229 4.63 -27.89 -9.74
CA PRO A 229 5.02 -26.95 -8.69
C PRO A 229 4.94 -25.52 -9.23
N ALA A 230 4.37 -24.61 -8.45
CA ALA A 230 4.27 -23.21 -8.85
C ALA A 230 5.67 -22.61 -9.02
N ALA A 231 5.90 -21.96 -10.16
CA ALA A 231 7.18 -21.37 -10.53
C ALA A 231 7.16 -19.86 -10.27
N THR A 232 8.29 -19.32 -9.82
CA THR A 232 8.45 -17.88 -9.58
C THR A 232 9.39 -17.29 -10.63
N TRP A 233 8.91 -16.29 -11.38
CA TRP A 233 9.66 -15.66 -12.46
C TRP A 233 9.98 -14.20 -12.15
N HIS A 234 11.20 -13.79 -12.54
CA HIS A 234 11.56 -12.38 -12.60
C HIS A 234 10.87 -11.71 -13.80
N VAL A 235 10.73 -10.39 -13.74
CA VAL A 235 10.11 -9.56 -14.78
C VAL A 235 10.70 -9.82 -16.17
N ASP A 236 12.03 -9.90 -16.27
CA ASP A 236 12.72 -10.07 -17.55
C ASP A 236 12.43 -11.43 -18.18
N LYS A 237 12.44 -12.49 -17.36
CA LYS A 237 12.12 -13.85 -17.80
C LYS A 237 10.70 -13.90 -18.35
N PHE A 238 9.75 -13.29 -17.65
CA PHE A 238 8.37 -13.23 -18.10
C PHE A 238 8.20 -12.42 -19.39
N SER A 239 8.90 -11.30 -19.56
CA SER A 239 8.83 -10.52 -20.81
C SER A 239 9.26 -11.34 -22.02
N ASN A 240 10.32 -12.14 -21.86
CA ASN A 240 10.77 -13.07 -22.90
C ASN A 240 9.73 -14.18 -23.17
N ARG A 241 9.17 -14.79 -22.11
CA ARG A 241 8.14 -15.83 -22.27
C ARG A 241 6.84 -15.29 -22.88
N LEU A 242 6.44 -14.07 -22.54
CA LEU A 242 5.26 -13.43 -23.12
C LEU A 242 5.44 -13.17 -24.62
N SER A 243 6.65 -12.79 -25.05
CA SER A 243 6.96 -12.63 -26.47
C SER A 243 6.77 -13.96 -27.23
N LEU A 244 7.28 -15.06 -26.68
CA LEU A 244 7.06 -16.40 -27.24
C LEU A 244 5.59 -16.81 -27.26
N LEU A 245 4.85 -16.51 -26.19
CA LEU A 245 3.41 -16.79 -26.10
C LEU A 245 2.61 -15.99 -27.15
N ARG A 246 3.00 -14.74 -27.41
CA ARG A 246 2.39 -13.92 -28.49
C ARG A 246 2.64 -14.52 -29.86
N GLU A 247 3.85 -15.01 -30.12
CA GLU A 247 4.16 -15.69 -31.39
C GLU A 247 3.34 -16.97 -31.56
N GLU A 248 3.18 -17.75 -30.48
CA GLU A 248 2.33 -18.93 -30.46
C GLU A 248 0.88 -18.57 -30.75
N PHE A 249 0.36 -17.54 -30.08
CA PHE A 249 -0.99 -17.04 -30.31
C PHE A 249 -1.20 -16.56 -31.75
N CYS A 250 -0.22 -15.86 -32.33
CA CYS A 250 -0.30 -15.46 -33.73
C CYS A 250 -0.38 -16.67 -34.69
N LYS A 251 0.31 -17.76 -34.39
CA LYS A 251 0.22 -19.00 -35.18
C LYS A 251 -1.17 -19.65 -35.02
N PHE A 252 -1.70 -19.69 -33.80
CA PHE A 252 -3.06 -20.15 -33.52
C PHE A 252 -4.13 -19.36 -34.29
N VAL A 253 -4.03 -18.03 -34.30
CA VAL A 253 -4.95 -17.16 -35.05
C VAL A 253 -4.84 -17.39 -36.57
N LYS A 254 -3.62 -17.58 -37.09
CA LYS A 254 -3.40 -17.90 -38.52
C LYS A 254 -3.95 -19.27 -38.91
N ALA A 255 -3.98 -20.22 -37.97
CA ALA A 255 -4.53 -21.55 -38.17
C ALA A 255 -6.06 -21.60 -38.10
N GLY A 256 -6.76 -20.46 -37.97
CA GLY A 256 -8.22 -20.39 -37.98
C GLY A 256 -8.88 -20.43 -36.61
N ARG A 257 -8.08 -20.43 -35.51
CA ARG A 257 -8.57 -20.59 -34.13
C ARG A 257 -9.30 -21.91 -33.87
N ASP A 258 -9.01 -22.94 -34.65
CA ASP A 258 -9.56 -24.27 -34.43
C ASP A 258 -8.68 -25.04 -33.44
N PRO A 259 -9.18 -25.36 -32.22
CA PRO A 259 -8.42 -26.09 -31.21
C PRO A 259 -8.05 -27.51 -31.66
N GLU A 260 -8.80 -28.07 -32.60
CA GLU A 260 -8.57 -29.41 -33.15
C GLU A 260 -7.42 -29.45 -34.18
N VAL A 261 -7.18 -28.33 -34.87
CA VAL A 261 -6.07 -28.17 -35.84
C VAL A 261 -4.80 -27.70 -35.13
N TRP A 262 -4.96 -26.95 -34.05
CA TRP A 262 -3.87 -26.48 -33.22
C TRP A 262 -3.45 -27.53 -32.20
N GLU A 263 -2.56 -28.43 -32.60
CA GLU A 263 -1.82 -29.21 -31.62
C GLU A 263 -0.87 -28.28 -30.87
N VAL A 264 -1.21 -27.97 -29.61
CA VAL A 264 -0.28 -27.34 -28.66
C VAL A 264 1.04 -28.11 -28.75
N PRO A 265 2.20 -27.45 -28.95
CA PRO A 265 3.47 -28.15 -29.08
C PRO A 265 3.68 -29.08 -27.88
N LYS A 266 3.55 -30.40 -28.08
CA LYS A 266 3.61 -31.43 -27.02
C LYS A 266 5.06 -31.72 -26.60
N GLY A 267 5.90 -30.69 -26.59
CA GLY A 267 7.32 -30.77 -26.28
C GLY A 267 7.69 -29.85 -25.12
N VAL A 268 8.36 -30.42 -24.12
CA VAL A 268 8.94 -29.74 -22.94
C VAL A 268 9.82 -28.54 -23.34
N GLU A 269 10.45 -28.59 -24.52
CA GLU A 269 11.32 -27.52 -25.04
C GLU A 269 10.58 -26.44 -25.85
N GLN A 270 9.40 -26.74 -26.39
CA GLN A 270 8.66 -25.84 -27.26
C GLN A 270 7.55 -25.07 -26.53
N ASP A 271 7.19 -25.51 -25.33
CA ASP A 271 6.21 -24.84 -24.49
C ASP A 271 6.80 -23.57 -23.85
N PRO A 272 6.29 -22.36 -24.18
CA PRO A 272 6.74 -21.10 -23.57
C PRO A 272 6.50 -21.04 -22.06
N MET A 273 5.54 -21.82 -21.54
CA MET A 273 5.17 -21.89 -20.12
C MET A 273 5.87 -23.01 -19.36
N TRP A 274 6.60 -23.89 -20.05
CA TRP A 274 7.40 -24.89 -19.36
C TRP A 274 8.67 -24.29 -18.76
N ASP A 275 8.88 -24.57 -17.48
CA ASP A 275 10.07 -24.19 -16.75
C ASP A 275 10.56 -25.39 -15.92
N PRO A 276 11.82 -25.82 -16.05
CA PRO A 276 12.36 -26.86 -15.18
C PRO A 276 12.26 -26.44 -13.71
N SER A 277 12.06 -27.43 -12.83
CA SER A 277 11.97 -27.20 -11.39
C SER A 277 13.31 -26.66 -10.87
N THR A 278 13.38 -25.34 -10.73
CA THR A 278 14.54 -24.62 -10.24
C THR A 278 14.34 -24.21 -8.79
N HIS A 279 15.42 -23.81 -8.12
CA HIS A 279 15.36 -23.34 -6.74
C HIS A 279 14.37 -22.19 -6.60
N ARG A 280 13.41 -22.35 -5.68
CA ARG A 280 12.40 -21.32 -5.39
C ARG A 280 12.85 -20.49 -4.20
N LEU A 281 12.76 -19.17 -4.32
CA LEU A 281 12.96 -18.26 -3.19
C LEU A 281 11.83 -18.48 -2.16
N ILE A 282 12.18 -18.93 -0.97
CA ILE A 282 11.22 -19.20 0.13
C ILE A 282 11.01 -17.94 0.97
N GLY A 283 12.05 -17.13 1.14
CA GLY A 283 11.98 -15.92 1.94
C GLY A 283 13.31 -15.17 1.93
N ARG A 284 13.29 -13.96 2.46
CA ARG A 284 14.47 -13.10 2.60
C ARG A 284 14.73 -12.86 4.08
N CYS A 285 16.01 -12.85 4.43
CA CYS A 285 16.49 -12.51 5.75
C CYS A 285 17.36 -11.25 5.62
N GLN A 286 17.27 -10.33 6.57
CA GLN A 286 18.06 -9.10 6.58
C GLN A 286 18.89 -9.05 7.85
N LEU A 287 20.16 -8.65 7.69
CA LEU A 287 21.15 -8.62 8.75
C LEU A 287 21.88 -7.29 8.71
N PHE A 288 21.99 -6.65 9.87
CA PHE A 288 22.73 -5.43 10.03
C PHE A 288 24.18 -5.77 10.37
N LEU A 289 25.11 -5.33 9.53
CA LEU A 289 26.53 -5.64 9.65
C LEU A 289 27.32 -4.54 10.37
N ASP A 290 26.65 -3.59 11.02
CA ASP A 290 27.29 -2.45 11.69
C ASP A 290 28.30 -2.90 12.76
N SER A 291 28.03 -4.01 13.45
CA SER A 291 28.93 -4.61 14.43
C SER A 291 30.28 -5.04 13.85
N LEU A 292 30.36 -5.36 12.54
CA LEU A 292 31.62 -5.71 11.88
C LEU A 292 32.56 -4.50 11.76
N SER A 293 32.03 -3.26 11.77
CA SER A 293 32.87 -2.06 11.73
C SER A 293 33.79 -1.95 12.94
N TYR A 294 33.38 -2.55 14.07
CA TYR A 294 34.16 -2.66 15.30
C TYR A 294 34.93 -3.99 15.41
N ILE A 295 35.03 -4.76 14.32
CA ILE A 295 35.72 -6.06 14.27
C ILE A 295 35.12 -7.05 15.29
N MET A 296 33.83 -6.92 15.60
CA MET A 296 33.12 -7.87 16.46
C MET A 296 32.54 -9.00 15.61
N GLU A 297 32.56 -10.23 16.14
CA GLU A 297 31.85 -11.35 15.54
C GLU A 297 30.33 -11.18 15.74
N ILE A 298 29.55 -11.56 14.73
CA ILE A 298 28.08 -11.55 14.79
C ILE A 298 27.61 -12.99 14.87
N GLU A 299 26.88 -13.36 15.92
CA GLU A 299 26.18 -14.63 16.04
C GLU A 299 24.71 -14.32 16.34
N GLU A 300 23.88 -14.35 15.30
CA GLU A 300 22.49 -13.92 15.38
C GLU A 300 21.56 -14.92 14.68
N SER A 301 20.34 -15.04 15.19
CA SER A 301 19.22 -15.70 14.51
C SER A 301 18.35 -14.62 13.91
N ALA A 302 18.20 -14.63 12.58
CA ALA A 302 17.41 -13.62 11.88
C ALA A 302 16.22 -14.27 11.16
N PRO A 303 15.01 -13.68 11.25
CA PRO A 303 13.80 -14.28 10.71
C PRO A 303 13.83 -14.25 9.18
N ILE A 304 13.45 -15.38 8.58
CA ILE A 304 13.21 -15.50 7.15
C ILE A 304 11.78 -15.04 6.89
N VAL A 305 11.63 -13.92 6.20
CA VAL A 305 10.34 -13.31 5.88
C VAL A 305 9.92 -13.67 4.45
N ASP A 306 8.73 -14.24 4.31
CA ASP A 306 8.11 -14.59 3.03
C ASP A 306 7.55 -13.34 2.32
N PHE A 307 7.17 -13.45 1.04
CA PHE A 307 6.59 -12.36 0.24
C PHE A 307 5.33 -11.75 0.86
N ARG A 308 4.67 -12.48 1.78
CA ARG A 308 3.48 -12.04 2.52
C ARG A 308 3.80 -11.31 3.82
N GLY A 309 5.08 -11.13 4.15
CA GLY A 309 5.51 -10.59 5.44
C GLY A 309 5.38 -11.59 6.59
N LYS A 310 5.13 -12.87 6.32
CA LYS A 310 5.07 -13.92 7.34
C LYS A 310 6.45 -14.49 7.60
N VAL A 311 6.77 -14.74 8.86
CA VAL A 311 8.00 -15.45 9.23
C VAL A 311 7.84 -16.92 8.83
N ALA A 312 8.63 -17.37 7.85
CA ALA A 312 8.65 -18.74 7.36
C ALA A 312 9.63 -19.63 8.13
N GLY A 313 10.61 -19.03 8.80
CA GLY A 313 11.61 -19.72 9.60
C GLY A 313 12.63 -18.75 10.18
N GLU A 314 13.69 -19.29 10.78
CA GLU A 314 14.81 -18.53 11.32
C GLU A 314 16.12 -19.02 10.70
N LEU A 315 17.00 -18.08 10.37
CA LEU A 315 18.34 -18.34 9.87
C LEU A 315 19.34 -18.03 10.98
N ALA A 316 19.92 -19.07 11.56
CA ALA A 316 21.05 -18.94 12.48
C ALA A 316 22.34 -18.80 11.67
N LEU A 317 23.10 -17.74 11.92
CA LEU A 317 24.33 -17.45 11.19
C LEU A 317 25.39 -16.83 12.08
N ARG A 318 26.64 -17.11 11.71
CA ARG A 318 27.83 -16.56 12.35
C ARG A 318 28.68 -15.85 11.29
N VAL A 319 28.92 -14.56 11.47
CA VAL A 319 29.77 -13.75 10.60
C VAL A 319 31.01 -13.35 11.39
N VAL A 320 32.18 -13.74 10.88
CA VAL A 320 33.47 -13.45 11.51
C VAL A 320 34.26 -12.50 10.59
N PRO A 321 34.69 -11.33 11.08
CA PRO A 321 35.52 -10.43 10.30
C PRO A 321 36.87 -11.08 10.01
N HIS A 322 37.31 -11.07 8.75
CA HIS A 322 38.60 -11.61 8.37
C HIS A 322 39.63 -10.48 8.16
N PRO A 323 40.61 -10.31 9.07
CA PRO A 323 41.53 -9.17 9.03
C PRO A 323 42.64 -9.29 7.97
N LYS A 324 42.75 -10.43 7.27
CA LYS A 324 43.78 -10.65 6.25
C LYS A 324 43.18 -10.48 4.84
N PRO A 325 43.95 -9.95 3.87
CA PRO A 325 43.45 -9.72 2.51
C PRO A 325 43.21 -11.01 1.71
N LYS A 326 43.68 -12.16 2.19
CA LYS A 326 43.51 -13.45 1.50
C LYS A 326 42.33 -14.19 2.12
N PRO A 327 41.28 -14.52 1.35
CA PRO A 327 40.14 -15.27 1.89
C PRO A 327 40.61 -16.63 2.44
N PRO A 328 40.05 -17.11 3.55
CA PRO A 328 40.33 -18.45 4.05
C PRO A 328 39.92 -19.49 3.01
N LEU A 329 40.67 -20.60 2.94
CA LEU A 329 40.32 -21.73 2.08
C LEU A 329 38.96 -22.30 2.56
N PRO A 330 38.07 -22.70 1.63
CA PRO A 330 36.81 -23.35 2.01
C PRO A 330 37.12 -24.63 2.80
N GLY A 331 36.60 -24.70 4.02
CA GLY A 331 36.64 -25.89 4.88
C GLY A 331 35.43 -26.79 4.66
#